data_AF-A0A5D0WNT2-F1
#
_entry.id   AF-A0A5D0WNT2-F1
#
_cell.length_a   1.000
_cell.length_b   1.000
_cell.length_c   1.000
_cell.angle_alpha   90.00
_cell.angle_beta   90.00
_cell.angle_gamma   90.00
#
_symmetry.space_group_name_H-M   'P 1'
#
loop_
_entity.id
_entity.type
_entity.pdbx_description
1 polymer ?
#
loop_
_entity_poly.entity_id
_entity_poly.type
_entity_poly.pdbx_seq_one_letter_code
_entity_poly.pdbx_strand_id
1 'polypeptide(L)'
;MKRNIRQYGEAIDPRGEAQLKLLAERYASAKNYFGSRYSGPKSLMQLKRHRQNIRDPLMQTDVPETFRLTARYWKLALDESVAGIKSEWANTRNRVRKAAARNPNLSSDEKHYINFVLRWDVILSAILYHQPFEAPDKLPEIGERTHAIHNLIRRYIRKYHGAAPMARRKTSFMVDSAMYTYKKIDDILYLEITGIDKGQRIRIKLRDHNRHTGNLRIVLTDQGVVINTAVEVPTLQKRPENRILGIDKGYTSLFATSTDHEYGTDLGKLLSAETERLNEKNRKRNRIWAQINTLELAGDTKKAQRIRDNNFGTIKKNRQNNRFREQVKSCINHGIRQMI
;
A
#
# COMPACT_ATOMS: atom_id res chain seq x y z
N MET A 1 13.19 -12.91 -7.29
CA MET A 1 12.48 -11.99 -6.35
C MET A 1 11.33 -11.32 -7.08
N LYS A 2 10.18 -11.00 -6.45
CA LYS A 2 9.11 -10.23 -7.13
C LYS A 2 9.28 -8.73 -6.89
N ARG A 3 9.16 -7.92 -7.95
CA ARG A 3 9.21 -6.45 -7.87
C ARG A 3 7.88 -5.88 -8.36
N ASN A 4 7.36 -4.90 -7.64
CA ASN A 4 6.22 -4.13 -8.10
C ASN A 4 6.68 -3.09 -9.13
N ILE A 5 6.08 -3.13 -10.30
CA ILE A 5 6.28 -2.15 -11.36
C ILE A 5 4.99 -1.37 -11.58
N ARG A 6 5.15 -0.17 -12.13
CA ARG A 6 4.04 0.73 -12.47
C ARG A 6 4.10 1.02 -13.95
N GLN A 7 2.98 0.83 -14.62
CA GLN A 7 2.72 1.30 -15.97
C GLN A 7 1.70 2.44 -15.88
N TYR A 8 1.85 3.46 -16.72
CA TYR A 8 1.02 4.65 -16.69
C TYR A 8 0.10 4.68 -17.90
N GLY A 9 -1.17 4.94 -17.65
CA GLY A 9 -2.17 5.31 -18.65
C GLY A 9 -2.31 6.82 -18.79
N GLU A 10 -2.84 7.26 -19.92
CA GLU A 10 -3.31 8.62 -20.10
C GLU A 10 -4.65 8.85 -19.38
N ALA A 11 -5.10 10.10 -19.35
CA ALA A 11 -6.47 10.40 -18.95
C ALA A 11 -7.44 9.76 -19.96
N ILE A 12 -8.59 9.31 -19.45
CA ILE A 12 -9.65 8.69 -20.26
C ILE A 12 -10.76 9.71 -20.40
N ASP A 13 -11.62 9.54 -21.41
CA ASP A 13 -12.82 10.36 -21.56
C ASP A 13 -13.68 10.35 -20.28
N PRO A 14 -14.49 11.40 -20.03
CA PRO A 14 -15.26 11.54 -18.80
C PRO A 14 -16.18 10.35 -18.50
N ARG A 15 -16.72 9.68 -19.53
CA ARG A 15 -17.60 8.51 -19.36
C ARG A 15 -16.79 7.30 -18.88
N GLY A 16 -15.65 7.03 -19.50
CA GLY A 16 -14.74 5.97 -19.05
C GLY A 16 -14.20 6.22 -17.63
N GLU A 17 -13.85 7.47 -17.30
CA GLU A 17 -13.41 7.85 -15.96
C GLU A 17 -14.49 7.61 -14.90
N ALA A 18 -15.74 8.00 -15.18
CA ALA A 18 -16.88 7.76 -14.28
C ALA A 18 -17.10 6.26 -14.02
N GLN A 19 -16.96 5.43 -15.05
CA GLN A 19 -17.08 3.97 -14.92
C GLN A 19 -15.96 3.38 -14.06
N LEU A 20 -14.72 3.83 -14.24
CA LEU A 20 -13.60 3.40 -13.41
C LEU A 20 -13.78 3.80 -11.95
N LYS A 21 -14.25 5.02 -11.68
CA LYS A 21 -14.56 5.50 -10.32
C LYS A 21 -15.64 4.65 -9.68
N LEU A 22 -16.70 4.34 -10.43
CA LEU A 22 -17.79 3.49 -9.96
C LEU A 22 -17.31 2.06 -9.66
N LEU A 23 -16.45 1.48 -10.51
CA LEU A 23 -15.81 0.19 -10.24
C LEU A 23 -14.98 0.24 -8.95
N ALA A 24 -14.13 1.25 -8.79
CA ALA A 24 -13.29 1.40 -7.61
C ALA A 24 -14.10 1.56 -6.32
N GLU A 25 -15.22 2.30 -6.37
CA GLU A 25 -16.14 2.46 -5.26
C GLU A 25 -16.83 1.14 -4.89
N ARG A 26 -17.47 0.47 -5.86
CA ARG A 26 -18.17 -0.79 -5.62
C ARG A 26 -17.22 -1.88 -5.14
N TYR A 27 -16.01 -1.94 -5.70
CA TYR A 27 -14.96 -2.85 -5.27
C TYR A 27 -14.54 -2.57 -3.82
N ALA A 28 -14.38 -1.30 -3.44
CA ALA A 28 -14.11 -0.92 -2.05
C ALA A 28 -15.26 -1.30 -1.11
N SER A 29 -16.52 -1.14 -1.52
CA SER A 29 -17.69 -1.56 -0.75
C SER A 29 -17.70 -3.08 -0.52
N ALA A 30 -17.45 -3.88 -1.56
CA ALA A 30 -17.33 -5.33 -1.42
C ALA A 30 -16.19 -5.70 -0.45
N LYS A 31 -15.03 -5.05 -0.58
CA LYS A 31 -13.92 -5.25 0.36
C LYS A 31 -14.29 -4.93 1.80
N ASN A 32 -15.00 -3.83 2.03
CA ASN A 32 -15.44 -3.41 3.36
C ASN A 32 -16.44 -4.38 3.97
N TYR A 33 -17.37 -4.91 3.17
CA TYR A 33 -18.26 -5.98 3.60
C TYR A 33 -17.46 -7.20 4.08
N PHE A 34 -16.52 -7.69 3.27
CA PHE A 34 -15.71 -8.86 3.63
C PHE A 34 -14.82 -8.60 4.85
N GLY A 35 -14.21 -7.42 4.92
CA GLY A 35 -13.44 -6.98 6.08
C GLY A 35 -14.28 -6.99 7.34
N SER A 36 -15.46 -6.39 7.32
CA SER A 36 -16.32 -6.28 8.50
C SER A 36 -16.79 -7.66 8.96
N ARG A 37 -17.22 -8.50 8.02
CA ARG A 37 -17.82 -9.81 8.32
C ARG A 37 -16.80 -10.87 8.75
N TYR A 38 -15.60 -10.86 8.15
CA TYR A 38 -14.65 -11.97 8.28
C TYR A 38 -13.35 -11.64 9.05
N SER A 39 -13.23 -10.44 9.64
CA SER A 39 -12.04 -10.10 10.45
C SER A 39 -12.06 -10.68 11.86
N GLY A 40 -13.24 -11.07 12.35
CA GLY A 40 -13.40 -11.56 13.72
C GLY A 40 -12.75 -12.94 13.96
N PRO A 41 -12.54 -13.31 15.23
CA PRO A 41 -11.91 -14.59 15.57
C PRO A 41 -12.67 -15.81 15.05
N LYS A 42 -14.02 -15.74 14.98
CA LYS A 42 -14.91 -16.80 14.43
C LYS A 42 -14.56 -17.18 12.99
N SER A 43 -13.97 -16.25 12.25
CA SER A 43 -13.66 -16.42 10.85
C SER A 43 -12.30 -17.06 10.63
N LEU A 44 -11.43 -17.18 11.64
CA LEU A 44 -10.09 -17.78 11.52
C LEU A 44 -10.11 -19.12 10.78
N MET A 45 -11.05 -20.00 11.16
CA MET A 45 -11.24 -21.31 10.55
C MET A 45 -11.69 -21.24 9.08
N GLN A 46 -12.43 -20.19 8.72
CA GLN A 46 -12.94 -19.99 7.37
C GLN A 46 -11.85 -19.43 6.43
N LEU A 47 -10.91 -18.63 6.94
CA LEU A 47 -9.93 -17.90 6.12
C LEU A 47 -8.98 -18.83 5.35
N LYS A 48 -8.59 -19.99 5.91
CA LYS A 48 -7.62 -20.89 5.25
C LYS A 48 -8.16 -21.44 3.93
N ARG A 49 -9.44 -21.82 3.90
CA ARG A 49 -10.17 -22.35 2.73
C ARG A 49 -11.30 -21.40 2.35
N HIS A 50 -10.99 -20.10 2.24
CA HIS A 50 -12.00 -19.05 2.05
C HIS A 50 -12.81 -19.20 0.75
N ARG A 51 -12.28 -19.91 -0.26
CA ARG A 51 -13.05 -20.23 -1.46
C ARG A 51 -14.21 -21.18 -1.13
N GLN A 52 -13.93 -22.29 -0.45
CA GLN A 52 -14.97 -23.25 -0.07
C GLN A 52 -15.85 -22.72 1.06
N ASN A 53 -15.27 -22.04 2.05
CA ASN A 53 -15.95 -21.70 3.30
C ASN A 53 -16.67 -20.34 3.24
N ILE A 54 -16.33 -19.47 2.28
CA ILE A 54 -16.91 -18.12 2.17
C ILE A 54 -17.47 -17.89 0.77
N ARG A 55 -16.64 -18.05 -0.28
CA ARG A 55 -17.06 -17.74 -1.67
C ARG A 55 -18.21 -18.63 -2.14
N ASP A 56 -18.10 -19.95 -1.98
CA ASP A 56 -19.06 -20.90 -2.55
C ASP A 56 -20.44 -20.79 -1.86
N PRO A 57 -20.54 -20.66 -0.52
CA PRO A 57 -21.80 -20.34 0.15
C PRO A 57 -22.38 -19.00 -0.29
N LEU A 58 -21.54 -17.95 -0.44
CA LEU A 58 -22.01 -16.64 -0.89
C LEU A 58 -22.60 -16.66 -2.31
N MET A 59 -22.15 -17.58 -3.17
CA MET A 59 -22.72 -17.74 -4.51
C MET A 59 -24.16 -18.27 -4.49
N GLN A 60 -24.61 -18.82 -3.37
CA GLN A 60 -25.99 -19.31 -3.15
C GLN A 60 -26.87 -18.29 -2.43
N THR A 61 -26.44 -17.02 -2.39
CA THR A 61 -27.15 -15.92 -1.71
C THR A 61 -27.22 -14.70 -2.61
N ASP A 62 -28.11 -13.75 -2.28
CA ASP A 62 -28.25 -12.50 -3.02
C ASP A 62 -27.24 -11.42 -2.59
N VAL A 63 -26.40 -11.71 -1.59
CA VAL A 63 -25.38 -10.77 -1.09
C VAL A 63 -24.48 -10.23 -2.21
N PRO A 64 -23.96 -11.05 -3.15
CA PRO A 64 -23.12 -10.54 -4.22
C PRO A 64 -23.79 -9.51 -5.12
N GLU A 65 -25.11 -9.56 -5.28
CA GLU A 65 -25.88 -8.60 -6.08
C GLU A 65 -25.85 -7.20 -5.45
N THR A 66 -25.81 -7.13 -4.12
CA THR A 66 -25.73 -5.86 -3.38
C THR A 66 -24.47 -5.05 -3.71
N PHE A 67 -23.38 -5.71 -4.12
CA PHE A 67 -22.16 -5.03 -4.54
C PHE A 67 -22.29 -4.36 -5.90
N ARG A 68 -23.29 -4.76 -6.71
CA ARG A 68 -23.49 -4.31 -8.10
C ARG A 68 -22.21 -4.47 -8.93
N LEU A 69 -21.51 -5.59 -8.74
CA LEU A 69 -20.28 -5.96 -9.45
C LEU A 69 -20.50 -7.27 -10.19
N THR A 70 -19.77 -7.47 -11.29
CA THR A 70 -19.70 -8.79 -11.91
C THR A 70 -19.07 -9.80 -10.96
N ALA A 71 -19.39 -11.09 -11.18
CA ALA A 71 -18.94 -12.16 -10.30
C ALA A 71 -17.41 -12.19 -10.09
N ARG A 72 -16.65 -11.88 -11.14
CA ARG A 72 -15.18 -11.91 -11.08
C ARG A 72 -14.62 -10.77 -10.22
N TYR A 73 -15.20 -9.57 -10.28
CA TYR A 73 -14.77 -8.44 -9.46
C TYR A 73 -14.95 -8.69 -7.96
N TRP A 74 -16.14 -9.11 -7.51
CA TRP A 74 -16.33 -9.33 -6.07
C TRP A 74 -15.53 -10.52 -5.55
N LYS A 75 -15.29 -11.55 -6.38
CA LYS A 75 -14.40 -12.68 -6.02
C LYS A 75 -12.96 -12.22 -5.82
N LEU A 76 -12.46 -11.32 -6.67
CA LEU A 76 -11.14 -10.69 -6.47
C LEU A 76 -11.12 -9.81 -5.21
N ALA A 77 -12.20 -9.06 -4.93
CA ALA A 77 -12.32 -8.28 -3.70
C ALA A 77 -12.27 -9.17 -2.45
N LEU A 78 -12.92 -10.34 -2.49
CA LEU A 78 -12.86 -11.34 -1.43
C LEU A 78 -11.43 -11.87 -1.24
N ASP A 79 -10.76 -12.29 -2.31
CA ASP A 79 -9.39 -12.79 -2.27
C ASP A 79 -8.44 -11.74 -1.65
N GLU A 80 -8.56 -10.46 -2.07
CA GLU A 80 -7.78 -9.36 -1.53
C GLU A 80 -8.08 -9.09 -0.04
N SER A 81 -9.36 -9.03 0.33
CA SER A 81 -9.76 -8.79 1.72
C SER A 81 -9.28 -9.91 2.65
N VAL A 82 -9.41 -11.17 2.24
CA VAL A 82 -8.94 -12.32 3.02
C VAL A 82 -7.41 -12.28 3.21
N ALA A 83 -6.65 -11.89 2.18
CA ALA A 83 -5.20 -11.72 2.31
C ALA A 83 -4.84 -10.61 3.34
N GLY A 84 -5.57 -9.50 3.31
CA GLY A 84 -5.44 -8.42 4.30
C GLY A 84 -5.76 -8.88 5.73
N ILE A 85 -6.87 -9.60 5.91
CA ILE A 85 -7.29 -10.14 7.21
C ILE A 85 -6.25 -11.13 7.76
N LYS A 86 -5.77 -12.08 6.93
CA LYS A 86 -4.71 -13.03 7.32
C LYS A 86 -3.44 -12.30 7.79
N SER A 87 -3.08 -11.22 7.10
CA SER A 87 -1.93 -10.40 7.47
C SER A 87 -2.12 -9.70 8.82
N GLU A 88 -3.31 -9.15 9.10
CA GLU A 88 -3.58 -8.51 10.40
C GLU A 88 -3.60 -9.53 11.54
N TRP A 89 -4.13 -10.73 11.33
CA TRP A 89 -4.05 -11.82 12.31
C TRP A 89 -2.61 -12.26 12.58
N ALA A 90 -1.77 -12.36 11.54
CA ALA A 90 -0.35 -12.64 11.70
C ALA A 90 0.36 -11.55 12.51
N ASN A 91 0.09 -10.27 12.21
CA ASN A 91 0.62 -9.14 12.96
C ASN A 91 0.15 -9.14 14.42
N THR A 92 -1.13 -9.38 14.65
CA THR A 92 -1.73 -9.49 15.98
C THR A 92 -1.02 -10.56 16.79
N ARG A 93 -0.87 -11.78 16.25
CA ARG A 93 -0.13 -12.87 16.91
C ARG A 93 1.28 -12.43 17.27
N ASN A 94 2.00 -11.77 16.36
CA ASN A 94 3.36 -11.30 16.64
C ASN A 94 3.41 -10.25 17.76
N ARG A 95 2.44 -9.33 17.83
CA ARG A 95 2.32 -8.37 18.94
C ARG A 95 2.04 -9.08 20.27
N VAL A 96 1.12 -10.06 20.27
CA VAL A 96 0.82 -10.87 21.46
C VAL A 96 2.05 -11.65 21.93
N ARG A 97 2.79 -12.30 21.01
CA ARG A 97 4.04 -13.02 21.35
C ARG A 97 5.05 -12.10 22.01
N LYS A 98 5.26 -10.91 21.46
CA LYS A 98 6.16 -9.89 22.04
C LYS A 98 5.70 -9.44 23.42
N ALA A 99 4.38 -9.25 23.62
CA ALA A 99 3.82 -8.86 24.90
C ALA A 99 3.94 -9.97 25.96
N ALA A 100 3.71 -11.24 25.59
CA ALA A 100 3.89 -12.38 26.46
C ALA A 100 5.36 -12.57 26.85
N ALA A 101 6.29 -12.47 25.90
CA ALA A 101 7.72 -12.59 26.16
C ALA A 101 8.23 -11.59 27.20
N ARG A 102 7.75 -10.34 27.13
CA ARG A 102 8.11 -9.24 28.03
C ARG A 102 7.37 -9.22 29.36
N ASN A 103 6.37 -10.08 29.55
CA ASN A 103 5.61 -10.11 30.80
C ASN A 103 6.43 -10.84 31.89
N PRO A 104 6.82 -10.17 32.99
CA PRO A 104 7.56 -10.80 34.08
C PRO A 104 6.70 -11.77 34.91
N ASN A 105 5.37 -11.63 34.87
CA ASN A 105 4.44 -12.46 35.66
C ASN A 105 4.11 -13.80 34.99
N LEU A 106 4.81 -14.12 33.89
CA LEU A 106 4.65 -15.37 33.14
C LEU A 106 5.89 -16.24 33.29
N SER A 107 5.68 -17.51 33.62
CA SER A 107 6.74 -18.53 33.59
C SER A 107 7.16 -18.85 32.15
N SER A 108 8.25 -19.61 32.00
CA SER A 108 8.69 -20.10 30.68
C SER A 108 7.61 -20.97 30.02
N ASP A 109 6.98 -21.87 30.78
CA ASP A 109 5.95 -22.78 30.28
C ASP A 109 4.67 -22.05 29.89
N GLU A 110 4.27 -21.02 30.63
CA GLU A 110 3.14 -20.17 30.27
C GLU A 110 3.41 -19.37 28.99
N LYS A 111 4.64 -18.86 28.80
CA LYS A 111 5.05 -18.21 27.55
C LYS A 111 5.03 -19.20 26.39
N HIS A 112 5.51 -20.43 26.62
CA HIS A 112 5.49 -21.50 25.64
C HIS A 112 4.05 -21.90 25.26
N TYR A 113 3.15 -22.05 26.24
CA TYR A 113 1.74 -22.31 26.05
C TYR A 113 1.05 -21.24 25.20
N ILE A 114 1.25 -19.96 25.52
CA ILE A 114 0.68 -18.86 24.72
C ILE A 114 1.18 -18.93 23.28
N ASN A 115 2.47 -19.18 23.06
CA ASN A 115 3.04 -19.32 21.71
C ASN A 115 2.42 -20.49 20.94
N PHE A 116 2.15 -21.61 21.62
CA PHE A 116 1.48 -22.77 21.06
C PHE A 116 0.04 -22.43 20.67
N VAL A 117 -0.76 -21.87 21.58
CA VAL A 117 -2.15 -21.46 21.31
C VAL A 117 -2.22 -20.51 20.11
N LEU A 118 -1.35 -19.51 20.04
CA LEU A 118 -1.34 -18.54 18.94
C LEU A 118 -1.01 -19.13 17.56
N ARG A 119 -0.43 -20.34 17.51
CA ARG A 119 -0.11 -21.04 16.26
C ARG A 119 -1.32 -21.75 15.67
N TRP A 120 -2.24 -22.24 16.50
CA TRP A 120 -3.34 -23.11 16.08
C TRP A 120 -4.67 -22.36 16.08
N ASP A 121 -5.24 -22.15 14.89
CA ASP A 121 -6.48 -21.40 14.70
C ASP A 121 -7.67 -21.97 15.51
N VAL A 122 -7.78 -23.30 15.57
CA VAL A 122 -8.85 -24.03 16.30
C VAL A 122 -8.80 -23.70 17.80
N ILE A 123 -7.64 -23.89 18.42
CA ILE A 123 -7.44 -23.68 19.87
C ILE A 123 -7.62 -22.20 20.21
N LEU A 124 -7.00 -21.31 19.42
CA LEU A 124 -7.14 -19.87 19.64
C LEU A 124 -8.59 -19.43 19.54
N SER A 125 -9.32 -19.88 18.52
CA SER A 125 -10.75 -19.56 18.35
C SER A 125 -11.57 -20.08 19.53
N ALA A 126 -11.37 -21.32 19.95
CA ALA A 126 -12.10 -21.92 21.07
C ALA A 126 -11.89 -21.13 22.37
N ILE A 127 -10.63 -20.79 22.70
CA ILE A 127 -10.30 -19.96 23.86
C ILE A 127 -10.99 -18.60 23.77
N LEU A 128 -10.95 -17.93 22.61
CA LEU A 128 -11.54 -16.61 22.45
C LEU A 128 -13.08 -16.59 22.62
N TYR A 129 -13.75 -17.72 22.36
CA TYR A 129 -15.21 -17.85 22.49
C TYR A 129 -15.67 -18.67 23.69
N HIS A 130 -14.78 -18.97 24.62
CA HIS A 130 -15.10 -19.80 25.80
C HIS A 130 -15.70 -21.16 25.42
N GLN A 131 -15.23 -21.73 24.31
CA GLN A 131 -15.64 -23.05 23.86
C GLN A 131 -14.63 -24.11 24.30
N PRO A 132 -15.09 -25.35 24.56
CA PRO A 132 -14.18 -26.47 24.78
C PRO A 132 -13.40 -26.78 23.50
N PHE A 133 -12.22 -27.37 23.67
CA PHE A 133 -11.43 -27.92 22.58
C PHE A 133 -10.67 -29.15 23.08
N GLU A 134 -10.41 -30.07 22.16
CA GLU A 134 -9.54 -31.21 22.44
C GLU A 134 -8.09 -30.75 22.49
N ALA A 135 -7.43 -30.99 23.63
CA ALA A 135 -6.03 -30.64 23.79
C ALA A 135 -5.16 -31.63 22.98
N PRO A 136 -4.35 -31.15 22.02
CA PRO A 136 -3.42 -32.03 21.34
C PRO A 136 -2.29 -32.47 22.29
N ASP A 137 -1.74 -33.66 22.07
CA ASP A 137 -0.71 -34.29 22.93
C ASP A 137 0.51 -33.41 23.24
N LYS A 138 0.81 -32.45 22.36
CA LYS A 138 1.96 -31.53 22.47
C LYS A 138 1.61 -30.19 23.13
N LEU A 139 0.39 -30.02 23.64
CA LEU A 139 0.01 -28.80 24.34
C LEU A 139 0.71 -28.76 25.70
N PRO A 140 1.47 -27.70 26.01
CA PRO A 140 2.14 -27.60 27.31
C PRO A 140 1.12 -27.58 28.45
N GLU A 141 1.45 -28.22 29.56
CA GLU A 141 0.62 -28.15 30.76
C GLU A 141 1.03 -26.92 31.59
N ILE A 142 0.03 -26.14 32.01
CA ILE A 142 0.21 -24.92 32.81
C ILE A 142 -0.63 -24.95 34.10
N GLY A 143 -1.14 -26.14 34.45
CA GLY A 143 -1.85 -26.43 35.69
C GLY A 143 -3.02 -25.48 35.99
N GLU A 144 -3.13 -25.09 37.25
CA GLU A 144 -4.23 -24.27 37.80
C GLU A 144 -4.34 -22.88 37.16
N ARG A 145 -3.25 -22.34 36.60
CA ARG A 145 -3.24 -21.01 35.97
C ARG A 145 -3.86 -20.98 34.58
N THR A 146 -4.30 -22.12 34.03
CA THR A 146 -4.91 -22.23 32.70
C THR A 146 -5.99 -21.16 32.45
N HIS A 147 -6.93 -21.01 33.37
CA HIS A 147 -8.02 -20.04 33.23
C HIS A 147 -7.49 -18.59 33.17
N ALA A 148 -6.52 -18.25 34.02
CA ALA A 148 -5.90 -16.93 34.04
C ALA A 148 -5.14 -16.63 32.74
N ILE A 149 -4.43 -17.62 32.19
CA ILE A 149 -3.71 -17.50 30.91
C ILE A 149 -4.69 -17.35 29.73
N HIS A 150 -5.81 -18.08 29.71
CA HIS A 150 -6.85 -17.90 28.70
C HIS A 150 -7.43 -16.48 28.73
N ASN A 151 -7.72 -15.95 29.92
CA ASN A 151 -8.17 -14.56 30.09
C ASN A 151 -7.10 -13.55 29.63
N LEU A 152 -5.82 -13.83 29.90
CA LEU A 152 -4.71 -13.01 29.42
C LEU A 152 -4.64 -13.00 27.89
N ILE A 153 -4.75 -14.16 27.24
CA ILE A 153 -4.77 -14.28 25.77
C ILE A 153 -5.92 -13.47 25.19
N ARG A 154 -7.14 -13.60 25.74
CA ARG A 154 -8.30 -12.79 25.32
C ARG A 154 -8.03 -11.30 25.44
N ARG A 155 -7.46 -10.86 26.58
CA ARG A 155 -7.11 -9.45 26.81
C ARG A 155 -6.07 -8.95 25.81
N TYR A 156 -5.03 -9.75 25.56
CA TYR A 156 -3.99 -9.41 24.59
C TYR A 156 -4.53 -9.34 23.17
N ILE A 157 -5.38 -10.29 22.76
CA ILE A 157 -6.02 -10.24 21.44
C ILE A 157 -6.90 -8.99 21.33
N ARG A 158 -7.76 -8.68 22.31
CA ARG A 158 -8.56 -7.45 22.31
C ARG A 158 -7.71 -6.17 22.24
N LYS A 159 -6.56 -6.16 22.93
CA LYS A 159 -5.65 -5.00 22.96
C LYS A 159 -4.89 -4.80 21.64
N TYR A 160 -4.45 -5.88 21.01
CA TYR A 160 -3.52 -5.81 19.87
C TYR A 160 -4.15 -6.06 18.51
N HIS A 161 -5.33 -6.69 18.47
CA HIS A 161 -6.08 -6.88 17.23
C HIS A 161 -6.71 -5.55 16.83
N GLY A 162 -6.28 -5.02 15.68
CA GLY A 162 -6.80 -3.76 15.17
C GLY A 162 -8.26 -3.85 14.71
N ALA A 163 -8.80 -2.70 14.31
CA ALA A 163 -10.06 -2.66 13.57
C ALA A 163 -9.95 -3.45 12.26
N ALA A 164 -11.09 -3.92 11.75
CA ALA A 164 -11.16 -4.62 10.48
C ALA A 164 -10.50 -3.79 9.35
N PRO A 165 -9.72 -4.41 8.44
CA PRO A 165 -9.07 -3.69 7.35
C PRO A 165 -10.13 -3.18 6.37
N MET A 166 -10.31 -1.86 6.35
CA MET A 166 -11.26 -1.17 5.47
C MET A 166 -10.54 -0.48 4.30
N ALA A 167 -11.13 -0.57 3.12
CA ALA A 167 -10.79 0.24 1.95
C ALA A 167 -11.31 1.67 2.14
N ARG A 168 -10.50 2.52 2.80
CA ARG A 168 -10.82 3.94 3.02
C ARG A 168 -10.77 4.78 1.74
N ARG A 169 -9.83 4.46 0.84
CA ARG A 169 -9.67 5.14 -0.45
C ARG A 169 -10.33 4.32 -1.55
N LYS A 170 -11.36 4.88 -2.17
CA LYS A 170 -12.13 4.28 -3.28
C LYS A 170 -11.47 4.57 -4.64
N THR A 171 -10.18 4.28 -4.75
CA THR A 171 -9.36 4.70 -5.90
C THR A 171 -8.67 3.54 -6.61
N SER A 172 -8.88 2.29 -6.18
CA SER A 172 -8.23 1.15 -6.82
C SER A 172 -9.04 -0.12 -6.76
N PHE A 173 -8.85 -0.97 -7.76
CA PHE A 173 -9.43 -2.30 -7.85
C PHE A 173 -8.49 -3.26 -8.59
N MET A 174 -8.73 -4.56 -8.46
CA MET A 174 -7.97 -5.58 -9.19
C MET A 174 -8.73 -6.09 -10.41
N VAL A 175 -7.98 -6.41 -11.46
CA VAL A 175 -8.42 -7.17 -12.62
C VAL A 175 -7.49 -8.36 -12.80
N ASP A 176 -8.03 -9.54 -13.09
CA ASP A 176 -7.22 -10.71 -13.45
C ASP A 176 -7.01 -10.80 -14.97
N SER A 177 -6.17 -11.75 -15.40
CA SER A 177 -5.79 -11.91 -16.81
C SER A 177 -6.95 -12.19 -17.77
N ALA A 178 -8.11 -12.65 -17.29
CA ALA A 178 -9.30 -12.86 -18.12
C ALA A 178 -10.16 -11.59 -18.23
N MET A 179 -9.88 -10.57 -17.42
CA MET A 179 -10.64 -9.31 -17.38
C MET A 179 -10.03 -8.21 -18.24
N TYR A 180 -8.87 -8.43 -18.84
CA TYR A 180 -8.27 -7.44 -19.69
C TYR A 180 -7.62 -8.02 -20.93
N THR A 181 -7.39 -7.16 -21.92
CA THR A 181 -6.62 -7.48 -23.11
C THR A 181 -5.81 -6.26 -23.52
N TYR A 182 -4.58 -6.49 -23.95
CA TYR A 182 -3.78 -5.44 -24.59
C TYR A 182 -4.09 -5.41 -26.08
N LYS A 183 -4.43 -4.25 -26.62
CA LYS A 183 -4.64 -4.03 -28.07
C LYS A 183 -3.73 -2.94 -28.58
N LYS A 184 -3.10 -3.17 -29.72
CA LYS A 184 -2.27 -2.18 -30.42
C LYS A 184 -3.09 -1.64 -31.59
N ILE A 185 -3.25 -0.32 -31.66
CA ILE A 185 -3.94 0.40 -32.75
C ILE A 185 -3.06 1.60 -33.11
N ASP A 186 -2.65 1.72 -34.37
CA ASP A 186 -1.82 2.81 -34.88
C ASP A 186 -0.59 3.11 -34.01
N ASP A 187 0.19 2.07 -33.71
CA ASP A 187 1.34 2.09 -32.81
C ASP A 187 1.10 2.48 -31.35
N ILE A 188 -0.14 2.75 -30.96
CA ILE A 188 -0.53 3.03 -29.58
C ILE A 188 -1.01 1.75 -28.90
N LEU A 189 -0.48 1.47 -27.70
CA LEU A 189 -0.92 0.34 -26.89
C LEU A 189 -2.07 0.76 -25.96
N TYR A 190 -3.13 -0.04 -25.94
CA TYR A 190 -4.30 0.15 -25.08
C TYR A 190 -4.49 -1.07 -24.17
N LEU A 191 -4.91 -0.82 -22.93
CA LEU A 191 -5.44 -1.82 -22.03
C LEU A 191 -6.98 -1.74 -22.04
N GLU A 192 -7.64 -2.76 -22.56
CA GLU A 192 -9.11 -2.88 -22.51
C GLU A 192 -9.52 -3.75 -21.33
N ILE A 193 -10.13 -3.16 -20.30
CA ILE A 193 -10.61 -3.88 -19.12
C ILE A 193 -12.12 -4.12 -19.20
N THR A 194 -12.62 -5.20 -18.59
CA THR A 194 -14.05 -5.46 -18.49
C THR A 194 -14.74 -4.42 -17.61
N GLY A 195 -15.82 -3.84 -18.10
CA GLY A 195 -16.68 -2.91 -17.36
C GLY A 195 -17.57 -3.60 -16.34
N ILE A 196 -18.55 -2.85 -15.83
CA ILE A 196 -19.58 -3.39 -14.91
C ILE A 196 -20.62 -4.15 -15.71
N ASP A 197 -21.06 -3.58 -16.83
CA ASP A 197 -22.11 -4.14 -17.66
C ASP A 197 -21.54 -5.22 -18.58
N LYS A 198 -22.35 -6.24 -18.86
CA LYS A 198 -21.94 -7.36 -19.71
C LYS A 198 -21.54 -6.86 -21.11
N GLY A 199 -20.37 -7.25 -21.58
CA GLY A 199 -19.84 -6.87 -22.90
C GLY A 199 -19.17 -5.49 -22.94
N GLN A 200 -19.33 -4.66 -21.91
CA GLN A 200 -18.69 -3.35 -21.83
C GLN A 200 -17.18 -3.48 -21.62
N ARG A 201 -16.40 -2.69 -22.37
CA ARG A 201 -14.95 -2.57 -22.21
C ARG A 201 -14.57 -1.12 -21.97
N ILE A 202 -13.72 -0.87 -20.98
CA ILE A 202 -13.11 0.43 -20.73
C ILE A 202 -11.71 0.39 -21.31
N ARG A 203 -11.44 1.27 -22.28
CA ARG A 203 -10.16 1.34 -22.98
C ARG A 203 -9.27 2.40 -22.35
N ILE A 204 -8.06 2.01 -21.98
CA ILE A 204 -7.05 2.89 -21.36
C ILE A 204 -5.87 2.99 -22.30
N LYS A 205 -5.58 4.19 -22.82
CA LYS A 205 -4.36 4.43 -23.60
C LYS A 205 -3.14 4.40 -22.69
N LEU A 206 -2.12 3.62 -23.07
CA LEU A 206 -0.90 3.44 -22.27
C LEU A 206 0.22 4.35 -22.79
N ARG A 207 1.10 4.75 -21.88
CA ARG A 207 2.26 5.62 -22.19
C ARG A 207 3.49 4.84 -22.66
N ASP A 208 3.44 3.52 -22.63
CA ASP A 208 4.50 2.64 -23.09
C ASP A 208 3.90 1.39 -23.76
N HIS A 209 4.77 0.58 -24.38
CA HIS A 209 4.39 -0.64 -25.08
C HIS A 209 4.53 -1.91 -24.23
N ASN A 210 4.71 -1.77 -22.92
CA ASN A 210 4.90 -2.93 -22.04
C ASN A 210 3.59 -3.72 -21.90
N ARG A 211 3.71 -5.05 -21.87
CA ARG A 211 2.59 -5.95 -21.60
C ARG A 211 2.87 -6.75 -20.34
N HIS A 212 1.84 -6.88 -19.52
CA HIS A 212 1.93 -7.61 -18.27
C HIS A 212 0.88 -8.71 -18.19
N THR A 213 1.21 -9.78 -17.49
CA THR A 213 0.32 -10.92 -17.26
C THR A 213 -0.03 -11.03 -15.77
N GLY A 214 -1.03 -11.86 -15.46
CA GLY A 214 -1.52 -12.05 -14.10
C GLY A 214 -2.43 -10.92 -13.64
N ASN A 215 -2.52 -10.73 -12.32
CA ASN A 215 -3.41 -9.75 -11.73
C ASN A 215 -2.81 -8.34 -11.80
N LEU A 216 -3.58 -7.40 -12.34
CA LEU A 216 -3.23 -5.99 -12.38
C LEU A 216 -4.08 -5.24 -11.34
N ARG A 217 -3.45 -4.32 -10.61
CA ARG A 217 -4.17 -3.33 -9.80
C ARG A 217 -4.27 -2.03 -10.57
N ILE A 218 -5.49 -1.64 -10.87
CA ILE A 218 -5.81 -0.36 -11.47
C ILE A 218 -5.94 0.67 -10.35
N VAL A 219 -5.21 1.78 -10.43
CA VAL A 219 -5.24 2.89 -9.47
C VAL A 219 -5.58 4.18 -10.20
N LEU A 220 -6.63 4.85 -9.73
CA LEU A 220 -7.09 6.13 -10.26
C LEU A 220 -6.33 7.26 -9.57
N THR A 221 -5.86 8.21 -10.37
CA THR A 221 -5.12 9.39 -9.93
C THR A 221 -5.64 10.62 -10.64
N ASP A 222 -5.30 11.81 -10.13
CA ASP A 222 -5.67 13.08 -10.77
C ASP A 222 -5.05 13.25 -12.17
N GLN A 223 -4.03 12.44 -12.52
CA GLN A 223 -3.29 12.52 -13.78
C GLN A 223 -3.62 11.38 -14.76
N GLY A 224 -4.65 10.57 -14.46
CA GLY A 224 -5.05 9.40 -15.23
C GLY A 224 -4.94 8.11 -14.41
N VAL A 225 -4.56 7.01 -15.06
CA VAL A 225 -4.58 5.67 -14.46
C VAL A 225 -3.17 5.13 -14.27
N VAL A 226 -2.92 4.49 -13.13
CA VAL A 226 -1.69 3.74 -12.86
C VAL A 226 -2.01 2.26 -12.74
N ILE A 227 -1.33 1.43 -13.53
CA ILE A 227 -1.44 -0.02 -13.51
C ILE A 227 -0.26 -0.57 -12.72
N ASN A 228 -0.54 -1.20 -11.59
CA ASN A 228 0.47 -1.85 -10.75
C ASN A 228 0.43 -3.36 -10.95
N THR A 229 1.59 -3.98 -11.17
CA THR A 229 1.72 -5.44 -11.22
C THR A 229 3.02 -5.88 -10.55
N ALA A 230 3.04 -7.12 -10.09
CA ALA A 230 4.25 -7.76 -9.57
C ALA A 230 4.88 -8.61 -10.68
N VAL A 231 6.11 -8.26 -11.07
CA VAL A 231 6.89 -9.04 -12.03
C VAL A 231 7.98 -9.84 -11.33
N GLU A 232 8.25 -11.02 -11.84
CA GLU A 232 9.40 -11.81 -11.41
C GLU A 232 10.66 -11.19 -11.99
N VAL A 233 11.56 -10.79 -11.09
CA VAL A 233 12.89 -10.34 -11.45
C VAL A 233 13.80 -11.54 -11.28
N PRO A 234 14.48 -11.99 -12.36
CA PRO A 234 15.47 -13.03 -12.25
C PRO A 234 16.51 -12.60 -11.22
N THR A 235 16.83 -13.50 -10.30
CA THR A 235 17.94 -13.28 -9.38
C THR A 235 19.20 -13.26 -10.24
N LEU A 236 19.93 -12.14 -10.25
CA LEU A 236 21.23 -12.06 -10.91
C LEU A 236 22.08 -13.26 -10.45
N GLN A 237 22.53 -14.09 -11.40
CA GLN A 237 23.56 -15.09 -11.10
C GLN A 237 24.81 -14.37 -10.58
N LYS A 238 25.64 -15.06 -9.78
CA LYS A 238 26.92 -14.52 -9.28
C LYS A 238 27.66 -13.86 -10.45
N ARG A 239 27.94 -12.56 -10.32
CA ARG A 239 28.74 -11.83 -11.32
C ARG A 239 30.12 -12.49 -11.41
N PRO A 240 30.72 -12.62 -12.61
CA PRO A 240 32.12 -13.02 -12.72
C PRO A 240 32.99 -12.02 -11.94
N GLU A 241 33.93 -12.52 -11.14
CA GLU A 241 34.66 -11.79 -10.09
C GLU A 241 35.65 -10.72 -10.60
N ASN A 242 35.73 -10.46 -11.92
CA ASN A 242 36.92 -9.85 -12.49
C ASN A 242 36.78 -8.38 -12.96
N ARG A 243 35.71 -7.67 -12.60
CA ARG A 243 35.62 -6.22 -12.90
C ARG A 243 35.00 -5.44 -11.75
N ILE A 244 35.86 -4.97 -10.85
CA ILE A 244 35.50 -4.02 -9.80
C ILE A 244 35.51 -2.63 -10.42
N LEU A 245 34.36 -1.94 -10.38
CA LEU A 245 34.24 -0.54 -10.75
C LEU A 245 34.05 0.27 -9.46
N GLY A 246 35.01 1.13 -9.13
CA GLY A 246 34.82 2.11 -8.07
C GLY A 246 33.79 3.14 -8.52
N ILE A 247 32.80 3.44 -7.66
CA ILE A 247 31.78 4.46 -7.93
C ILE A 247 31.71 5.36 -6.71
N ASP A 248 32.09 6.63 -6.88
CA ASP A 248 31.85 7.70 -5.92
C ASP A 248 30.55 8.43 -6.25
N LYS A 249 29.80 8.86 -5.23
CA LYS A 249 28.53 9.55 -5.38
C LYS A 249 28.69 10.99 -4.90
N GLY A 250 28.68 11.92 -5.85
CA GLY A 250 28.98 13.33 -5.60
C GLY A 250 27.77 14.25 -5.64
N TYR A 251 28.01 15.49 -5.21
CA TYR A 251 27.09 16.61 -5.44
C TYR A 251 27.26 17.19 -6.85
N THR A 252 28.50 17.34 -7.32
CA THR A 252 28.85 17.89 -8.64
C THR A 252 28.38 16.98 -9.77
N SER A 253 28.78 15.72 -9.73
CA SER A 253 28.33 14.64 -10.61
C SER A 253 27.60 13.57 -9.80
N LEU A 254 26.59 12.94 -10.40
CA LEU A 254 25.83 11.88 -9.72
C LEU A 254 26.71 10.67 -9.41
N PHE A 255 27.54 10.27 -10.38
CA PHE A 255 28.54 9.22 -10.23
C PHE A 255 29.86 9.66 -10.84
N ALA A 256 30.96 9.45 -10.11
CA ALA A 256 32.31 9.45 -10.65
C ALA A 256 32.85 8.03 -10.55
N THR A 257 33.45 7.51 -11.62
CA THR A 257 33.98 6.14 -11.62
C THR A 257 35.49 6.12 -11.50
N SER A 258 36.05 4.99 -11.05
CA SER A 258 37.49 4.73 -11.05
C SER A 258 38.10 4.61 -12.46
N THR A 259 37.30 4.86 -13.51
CA THR A 259 37.73 4.92 -14.91
C THR A 259 37.67 6.36 -15.44
N ASP A 260 37.65 7.36 -14.55
CA ASP A 260 37.58 8.79 -14.85
C ASP A 260 36.36 9.22 -15.69
N HIS A 261 35.25 8.47 -15.60
CA HIS A 261 33.99 8.87 -16.22
C HIS A 261 33.07 9.49 -15.17
N GLU A 262 32.44 10.61 -15.54
CA GLU A 262 31.40 11.25 -14.74
C GLU A 262 30.04 11.10 -15.40
N TYR A 263 29.03 10.77 -14.61
CA TYR A 263 27.65 10.61 -15.05
C TYR A 263 26.73 11.56 -14.28
N GLY A 264 25.71 12.10 -14.94
CA GLY A 264 24.74 13.00 -14.32
C GLY A 264 25.35 14.31 -13.80
N THR A 265 26.28 14.90 -14.55
CA THR A 265 26.99 16.15 -14.25
C THR A 265 26.09 17.39 -14.11
N ASP A 266 24.86 17.32 -14.61
CA ASP A 266 23.86 18.39 -14.45
C ASP A 266 23.17 18.39 -13.08
N LEU A 267 23.35 17.34 -12.27
CA LEU A 267 22.68 17.24 -10.97
C LEU A 267 23.09 18.38 -10.03
N GLY A 268 24.39 18.68 -9.94
CA GLY A 268 24.90 19.73 -9.06
C GLY A 268 24.36 21.11 -9.40
N LYS A 269 24.30 21.45 -10.70
CA LYS A 269 23.71 22.71 -11.20
C LYS A 269 22.24 22.82 -10.81
N LEU A 270 21.50 21.73 -11.01
CA LEU A 270 20.07 21.66 -10.73
C LEU A 270 19.79 21.82 -9.22
N LEU A 271 20.56 21.14 -8.37
CA LEU A 271 20.44 21.26 -6.91
C LEU A 271 20.83 22.65 -6.42
N SER A 272 21.90 23.24 -6.97
CA SER A 272 22.37 24.58 -6.59
C SER A 272 21.33 25.66 -6.91
N ALA A 273 20.74 25.60 -8.10
CA ALA A 273 19.70 26.54 -8.53
C ALA A 273 18.46 26.50 -7.62
N GLU A 274 18.05 25.31 -7.16
CA GLU A 274 16.93 25.18 -6.24
C GLU A 274 17.27 25.69 -4.84
N THR A 275 18.47 25.41 -4.34
CA THR A 275 18.95 25.94 -3.06
C THR A 275 18.90 27.46 -3.06
N GLU A 276 19.43 28.11 -4.10
CA GLU A 276 19.42 29.58 -4.19
C GLU A 276 18.00 30.13 -4.22
N ARG A 277 17.14 29.55 -5.06
CA ARG A 277 15.72 29.92 -5.12
C ARG A 277 15.01 29.78 -3.78
N LEU A 278 15.27 28.70 -3.04
CA LEU A 278 14.70 28.47 -1.71
C LEU A 278 15.24 29.48 -0.69
N ASN A 279 16.54 29.79 -0.73
CA ASN A 279 17.17 30.79 0.12
C ASN A 279 16.54 32.17 -0.10
N GLU A 280 16.43 32.62 -1.35
CA GLU A 280 15.80 33.91 -1.68
C GLU A 280 14.34 33.97 -1.20
N LYS A 281 13.58 32.90 -1.42
CA LYS A 281 12.17 32.83 -1.05
C LYS A 281 12.00 32.81 0.47
N ASN A 282 12.82 32.05 1.20
CA ASN A 282 12.79 32.00 2.65
C ASN A 282 13.23 33.33 3.26
N ARG A 283 14.24 34.00 2.69
CA ARG A 283 14.64 35.36 3.09
C ARG A 283 13.48 36.35 2.99
N LYS A 284 12.71 36.34 1.89
CA LYS A 284 11.51 37.18 1.74
C LYS A 284 10.43 36.82 2.76
N ARG A 285 10.19 35.52 3.00
CA ARG A 285 9.20 35.06 3.99
C ARG A 285 9.59 35.41 5.42
N ASN A 286 10.87 35.35 5.76
CA ASN A 286 11.37 35.72 7.08
C ASN A 286 11.10 37.20 7.40
N ARG A 287 11.18 38.09 6.39
CA ARG A 287 10.79 39.50 6.55
C ARG A 287 9.31 39.65 6.90
N ILE A 288 8.44 38.90 6.22
CA ILE A 288 6.99 38.91 6.50
C ILE A 288 6.72 38.35 7.91
N TRP A 289 7.42 37.29 8.30
CA TRP A 289 7.33 36.75 9.67
C TRP A 289 7.79 37.75 10.73
N ALA A 290 8.87 38.47 10.49
CA ALA A 290 9.32 39.53 11.38
C ALA A 290 8.24 40.62 11.55
N GLN A 291 7.60 41.04 10.46
CA GLN A 291 6.50 42.00 10.52
C GLN A 291 5.29 41.47 11.30
N ILE A 292 4.93 40.20 11.11
CA ILE A 292 3.87 39.55 11.88
C ILE A 292 4.20 39.60 13.38
N ASN A 293 5.42 39.22 13.77
CA ASN A 293 5.84 39.22 15.16
C ASN A 293 5.77 40.65 15.76
N THR A 294 6.19 41.68 15.03
CA THR A 294 6.08 43.07 15.47
C THR A 294 4.62 43.50 15.68
N LEU A 295 3.71 43.11 14.77
CA LEU A 295 2.29 43.43 14.90
C LEU A 295 1.63 42.73 16.08
N GLU A 296 2.02 41.49 16.37
CA GLU A 296 1.54 40.74 17.53
C GLU A 296 2.01 41.36 18.84
N LEU A 297 3.27 41.77 18.93
CA LEU A 297 3.81 42.49 20.08
C LEU A 297 3.10 43.85 20.30
N ALA A 298 2.68 44.50 19.22
CA ALA A 298 1.91 45.74 19.26
C ALA A 298 0.40 45.55 19.49
N GLY A 299 -0.08 44.30 19.62
CA GLY A 299 -1.49 43.98 19.88
C GLY A 299 -2.42 43.97 18.66
N ASP A 300 -1.93 44.24 17.44
CA ASP A 300 -2.74 44.22 16.19
C ASP A 300 -2.86 42.80 15.62
N THR A 301 -3.59 41.96 16.35
CA THR A 301 -3.77 40.53 16.04
C THR A 301 -4.59 40.31 14.76
N LYS A 302 -5.55 41.19 14.45
CA LYS A 302 -6.38 41.08 13.24
C LYS A 302 -5.56 41.28 11.97
N LYS A 303 -4.66 42.27 11.95
CA LYS A 303 -3.78 42.52 10.80
C LYS A 303 -2.73 41.43 10.66
N ALA A 304 -2.12 40.98 11.76
CA ALA A 304 -1.19 39.85 11.77
C ALA A 304 -1.84 38.59 11.16
N GLN A 305 -3.07 38.27 11.55
CA GLN A 305 -3.81 37.11 11.02
C GLN A 305 -4.10 37.26 9.52
N ARG A 306 -4.55 38.44 9.07
CA ARG A 306 -4.79 38.70 7.65
C ARG A 306 -3.53 38.51 6.79
N ILE A 307 -2.35 38.91 7.29
CA ILE A 307 -1.09 38.71 6.58
C ILE A 307 -0.77 37.20 6.48
N ARG A 308 -1.00 36.42 7.55
CA ARG A 308 -0.79 34.96 7.53
C ARG A 308 -1.63 34.26 6.47
N ASP A 309 -2.93 34.56 6.44
CA ASP A 309 -3.88 33.84 5.59
C ASP A 309 -3.60 34.08 4.10
N ASN A 310 -3.13 35.29 3.75
CA ASN A 310 -2.97 35.68 2.35
C ASN A 310 -1.55 35.44 1.78
N ASN A 311 -0.50 35.37 2.60
CA ASN A 311 0.89 35.37 2.10
C ASN A 311 1.58 33.99 2.08
N PHE A 312 1.04 32.98 2.76
CA PHE A 312 1.71 31.68 2.93
C PHE A 312 1.09 30.51 2.17
N GLY A 313 0.36 30.79 1.08
CA GLY A 313 -0.24 29.76 0.22
C GLY A 313 0.72 28.64 -0.21
N THR A 314 0.23 27.40 -0.15
CA THR A 314 1.04 26.17 -0.35
C THR A 314 0.89 25.57 -1.74
N ILE A 315 -0.19 25.86 -2.47
CA ILE A 315 -0.51 25.24 -3.77
C ILE A 315 0.62 25.45 -4.78
N LYS A 316 1.02 26.70 -5.04
CA LYS A 316 2.12 27.03 -5.98
C LYS A 316 3.46 26.45 -5.52
N LYS A 317 3.73 26.47 -4.21
CA LYS A 317 4.95 25.87 -3.61
C LYS A 317 4.99 24.37 -3.88
N ASN A 318 3.90 23.66 -3.61
CA ASN A 318 3.81 22.21 -3.82
C ASN A 318 3.97 21.85 -5.31
N ARG A 319 3.33 22.60 -6.22
CA ARG A 319 3.48 22.41 -7.67
C ARG A 319 4.94 22.59 -8.13
N GLN A 320 5.62 23.64 -7.66
CA GLN A 320 7.03 23.88 -7.98
C GLN A 320 7.94 22.77 -7.41
N ASN A 321 7.75 22.40 -6.14
CA ASN A 321 8.53 21.34 -5.51
C ASN A 321 8.34 19.99 -6.21
N ASN A 322 7.12 19.68 -6.67
CA ASN A 322 6.86 18.49 -7.45
C ASN A 322 7.58 18.54 -8.81
N ARG A 323 7.53 19.68 -9.51
CA ARG A 323 8.26 19.85 -10.79
C ARG A 323 9.76 19.63 -10.61
N PHE A 324 10.35 20.25 -9.59
CA PHE A 324 11.77 20.09 -9.26
C PHE A 324 12.12 18.62 -8.96
N ARG A 325 11.32 17.94 -8.13
CA ARG A 325 11.50 16.51 -7.82
C ARG A 325 11.49 15.63 -9.08
N GLU A 326 10.59 15.90 -10.02
CA GLU A 326 10.54 15.15 -11.28
C GLU A 326 11.76 15.44 -12.17
N GLN A 327 12.27 16.68 -12.19
CA GLN A 327 13.51 17.01 -12.90
C GLN A 327 14.73 16.29 -12.29
N VAL A 328 14.86 16.29 -10.95
CA VAL A 328 15.90 15.53 -10.25
C VAL A 328 15.83 14.04 -10.61
N LYS A 329 14.63 13.43 -10.53
CA LYS A 329 14.45 12.02 -10.89
C LYS A 329 14.84 11.74 -12.33
N SER A 330 14.48 12.63 -13.26
CA SER A 330 14.83 12.49 -14.67
C SER A 330 16.34 12.54 -14.88
N CYS A 331 17.04 13.50 -14.26
CA CYS A 331 18.49 13.62 -14.29
C CYS A 331 19.17 12.36 -13.72
N ILE A 332 18.71 11.88 -12.55
CA ILE A 332 19.23 10.65 -11.93
C ILE A 332 19.03 9.43 -12.83
N ASN A 333 17.81 9.25 -13.36
CA ASN A 333 17.51 8.12 -14.23
C ASN A 333 18.34 8.16 -15.52
N HIS A 334 18.60 9.35 -16.07
CA HIS A 334 19.47 9.51 -17.23
C HIS A 334 20.92 9.13 -16.89
N GLY A 335 21.48 9.66 -15.79
CA GLY A 335 22.84 9.33 -15.35
C GLY A 335 23.03 7.84 -15.06
N ILE A 336 22.04 7.18 -14.45
CA ILE A 336 22.07 5.72 -14.25
C ILE A 336 22.07 4.97 -15.59
N ARG A 337 21.25 5.38 -16.56
CA ARG A 337 21.18 4.75 -17.89
C ARG A 337 22.40 5.01 -18.76
N GLN A 338 23.15 6.07 -18.51
CA GLN A 338 24.43 6.29 -19.19
C GLN A 338 25.53 5.38 -18.64
N MET A 339 25.44 5.03 -17.35
CA MET A 339 26.43 4.18 -16.68
C MET A 339 26.18 2.67 -16.89
N ILE A 340 24.90 2.25 -17.02
CA ILE A 340 24.47 0.86 -17.26
C ILE A 340 24.26 0.66 -18.75
#